data_AF-A0ABF7PT93-F1
#
_entry.id   AF-A0ABF7PT93-F1
#
_cell.length_a   1.000
_cell.length_b   1.000
_cell.length_c   1.000
_cell.angle_alpha   90.00
_cell.angle_beta   90.00
_cell.angle_gamma   90.00
#
_symmetry.space_group_name_H-M   'P 1'
#
loop_
_entity.id
_entity.type
_entity.pdbx_description
1 polymer ?
#
loop_
_entity_poly.entity_id
_entity_poly.type
_entity_poly.pdbx_seq_one_letter_code
_entity_poly.pdbx_strand_id
1 'polypeptide(L)'
;MKKLIIMTLTILPTLVAADKVCDGNTYEINACLKSQMQIYDTKLNDVQNHDIKNFKKYRDNICYDISSTYKGGTYQAIKYGNCVISLDKWYLQQLKP
;
A
#
# COMPACT_ATOMS: atom_id res chain seq x y z
N MET A 1 5.42 -16.39 48.32
CA MET A 1 4.57 -16.85 47.19
C MET A 1 5.09 -16.24 45.90
N LYS A 2 5.79 -17.01 45.05
CA LYS A 2 6.32 -16.53 43.76
C LYS A 2 5.19 -16.52 42.74
N LYS A 3 4.84 -15.34 42.22
CA LYS A 3 3.88 -15.20 41.11
C LYS A 3 4.58 -15.58 39.82
N LEU A 4 4.09 -16.62 39.15
CA LEU A 4 4.49 -16.98 37.80
C LEU A 4 3.79 -16.03 36.83
N ILE A 5 4.54 -15.14 36.18
CA ILE A 5 4.03 -14.29 35.10
C ILE A 5 4.21 -15.07 33.80
N ILE A 6 3.12 -15.57 33.24
CA ILE A 6 3.12 -16.22 31.93
C ILE A 6 3.03 -15.11 30.89
N MET A 7 4.17 -14.79 30.27
CA MET A 7 4.25 -13.83 29.17
C MET A 7 3.97 -14.58 27.87
N THR A 8 2.70 -14.58 27.43
CA THR A 8 2.32 -15.13 26.13
C THR A 8 2.82 -14.21 25.02
N LEU A 9 3.91 -14.59 24.37
CA LEU A 9 4.41 -13.93 23.16
C LEU A 9 3.57 -14.39 21.97
N THR A 10 2.57 -13.59 21.56
CA THR A 10 1.80 -13.86 20.33
C THR A 10 2.66 -13.52 19.13
N ILE A 11 3.40 -14.51 18.63
CA ILE A 11 4.10 -14.41 17.34
C ILE A 11 3.03 -14.51 16.25
N LEU A 12 2.46 -13.37 15.84
CA LEU A 12 1.64 -13.33 14.63
C LEU A 12 2.53 -13.74 13.44
N PRO A 13 2.10 -14.69 12.59
CA PRO A 13 2.83 -14.99 11.37
C PRO A 13 2.86 -13.71 10.55
N THR A 14 4.04 -13.11 10.43
CA THR A 14 4.28 -12.04 9.47
C THR A 14 4.19 -12.70 8.10
N LEU A 15 2.97 -12.72 7.55
CA LEU A 15 2.73 -12.93 6.13
C LEU A 15 3.50 -11.82 5.41
N VAL A 16 4.78 -12.08 5.12
CA VAL A 16 5.55 -11.35 4.13
C VAL A 16 4.86 -11.67 2.81
N ALA A 17 3.79 -10.95 2.52
CA ALA A 17 3.17 -10.97 1.21
C ALA A 17 4.27 -10.54 0.25
N ALA A 18 4.83 -11.50 -0.50
CA ALA A 18 5.67 -11.20 -1.63
C ALA A 18 4.92 -10.18 -2.49
N ASP A 19 5.64 -9.17 -2.96
CA ASP A 19 5.03 -8.12 -3.76
C ASP A 19 4.29 -8.75 -4.94
N LYS A 20 2.96 -8.60 -4.95
CA LYS A 20 2.15 -9.11 -6.03
C LYS A 20 2.50 -8.31 -7.28
N VAL A 21 3.17 -8.97 -8.22
CA VAL A 21 3.47 -8.40 -9.53
C VAL A 21 2.17 -8.37 -10.33
N CYS A 22 1.79 -7.19 -10.82
CA CYS A 22 0.67 -7.03 -11.75
C CYS A 22 1.19 -7.16 -13.18
N ASP A 23 0.88 -8.28 -13.83
CA ASP A 23 1.35 -8.65 -15.15
C ASP A 23 0.18 -9.16 -16.02
N GLY A 24 0.44 -9.38 -17.30
CA GLY A 24 -0.54 -9.82 -18.30
C GLY A 24 -0.91 -8.70 -19.27
N ASN A 25 -2.10 -8.81 -19.85
CA ASN A 25 -2.63 -7.77 -20.71
C ASN A 25 -3.05 -6.53 -19.90
N THR A 26 -3.35 -5.44 -20.61
CA THR A 26 -3.79 -4.17 -20.01
C THR A 26 -4.95 -4.32 -19.01
N TYR A 27 -5.94 -5.15 -19.32
CA TYR A 27 -7.11 -5.33 -18.47
C TYR A 27 -6.73 -6.06 -17.17
N GLU A 28 -5.91 -7.11 -17.28
CA GLU A 28 -5.41 -7.89 -16.14
C GLU A 28 -4.54 -7.03 -15.23
N ILE A 29 -3.64 -6.23 -15.81
CA ILE A 29 -2.81 -5.28 -15.06
C ILE A 29 -3.68 -4.28 -14.30
N ASN A 30 -4.63 -3.63 -14.96
CA ASN A 30 -5.51 -2.65 -14.32
C ASN A 30 -6.36 -3.26 -13.20
N ALA A 31 -6.91 -4.46 -13.41
CA ALA A 31 -7.68 -5.17 -12.39
C ALA A 31 -6.80 -5.52 -11.17
N CYS A 32 -5.58 -5.99 -11.41
CA CYS A 32 -4.61 -6.26 -10.36
C CYS A 32 -4.25 -4.99 -9.58
N LEU A 33 -3.90 -3.90 -10.26
CA LEU A 33 -3.55 -2.63 -9.63
C LEU A 33 -4.68 -2.08 -8.77
N LYS A 34 -5.93 -2.11 -9.27
CA LYS A 34 -7.11 -1.69 -8.51
C LYS A 34 -7.26 -2.50 -7.23
N SER A 35 -7.12 -3.82 -7.30
CA SER A 35 -7.19 -4.70 -6.13
C SER A 35 -6.05 -4.41 -5.14
N GLN A 36 -4.82 -4.21 -5.62
CA GLN A 36 -3.68 -3.90 -4.76
C GLN A 36 -3.84 -2.54 -4.06
N MET A 37 -4.27 -1.50 -4.78
CA MET A 37 -4.55 -0.19 -4.20
C MET A 37 -5.61 -0.28 -3.09
N GLN A 38 -6.68 -1.06 -3.29
CA GLN A 38 -7.69 -1.27 -2.23
C GLN A 38 -7.11 -1.96 -0.99
N ILE A 39 -6.26 -2.97 -1.17
CA ILE A 39 -5.61 -3.68 -0.06
C ILE A 39 -4.74 -2.71 0.76
N TYR A 40 -3.94 -1.88 0.10
CA TYR A 40 -3.07 -0.93 0.79
C TYR A 40 -3.84 0.25 1.39
N ASP A 41 -4.90 0.71 0.74
CA ASP A 41 -5.77 1.77 1.28
C ASP A 41 -6.43 1.35 2.60
N THR A 42 -6.93 0.11 2.66
CA THR A 42 -7.47 -0.49 3.91
C THR A 42 -6.41 -0.54 5.00
N LYS A 43 -5.20 -1.07 4.69
CA LYS A 43 -4.10 -1.13 5.67
C LYS A 43 -3.72 0.25 6.21
N LEU A 44 -3.74 1.27 5.36
CA LEU A 44 -3.50 2.66 5.78
C LEU A 44 -4.61 3.21 6.66
N ASN A 45 -5.88 2.88 6.38
CA ASN A 45 -7.01 3.31 7.21
C ASN A 45 -6.96 2.70 8.63
N ASP A 46 -6.33 1.54 8.79
CA ASP A 46 -6.14 0.89 10.09
C ASP A 46 -5.00 1.51 10.92
N VAL A 47 -4.16 2.38 10.34
CA VAL A 47 -3.08 3.06 11.05
C VAL A 47 -3.63 4.11 12.00
N GLN A 48 -3.32 3.98 13.29
CA GLN A 48 -3.74 4.91 14.33
C GLN A 48 -2.65 5.96 14.64
N ASN A 49 -3.05 7.14 15.12
CA ASN A 49 -2.16 8.23 15.55
C ASN A 49 -1.27 8.82 14.45
N HIS A 50 -1.69 8.73 13.18
CA HIS A 50 -1.01 9.34 12.04
C HIS A 50 -1.99 10.13 11.16
N ASP A 51 -1.48 11.14 10.46
CA ASP A 51 -2.27 11.95 9.51
C ASP A 51 -2.38 11.27 8.14
N ILE A 52 -3.11 10.16 8.12
CA ILE A 52 -3.32 9.33 6.93
C ILE A 52 -4.05 10.12 5.83
N LYS A 53 -4.95 11.03 6.21
CA LYS A 53 -5.72 11.84 5.26
C LYS A 53 -4.79 12.74 4.44
N ASN A 54 -3.89 13.48 5.09
CA ASN A 54 -2.96 14.34 4.36
C ASN A 54 -1.89 13.55 3.62
N PHE A 55 -1.44 12.40 4.15
CA PHE A 55 -0.58 11.49 3.40
C PHE A 55 -1.22 11.05 2.08
N LYS A 56 -2.47 10.57 2.10
CA LYS A 56 -3.19 10.15 0.88
C LYS A 56 -3.32 11.29 -0.13
N LYS A 57 -3.65 12.49 0.34
CA LYS A 57 -3.74 13.68 -0.52
C LYS A 57 -2.40 14.01 -1.18
N TYR A 58 -1.31 13.97 -0.42
CA TYR A 58 0.04 14.22 -0.94
C TYR A 58 0.47 13.16 -1.94
N ARG A 59 0.24 11.88 -1.62
CA ARG A 59 0.47 10.74 -2.51
C ARG A 59 -0.27 10.90 -3.84
N ASP A 60 -1.57 11.19 -3.79
CA ASP A 60 -2.40 11.28 -5.00
C ASP A 60 -1.93 12.42 -5.91
N ASN A 61 -1.53 13.57 -5.34
CA ASN A 61 -0.95 14.67 -6.11
C ASN A 61 0.34 14.25 -6.84
N ILE A 62 1.29 13.63 -6.13
CA ILE A 62 2.56 13.18 -6.75
C ILE A 62 2.30 12.12 -7.81
N CYS A 63 1.45 11.14 -7.53
CA CYS A 63 1.18 10.07 -8.46
C CYS A 63 0.42 10.57 -9.69
N TYR A 64 -0.48 11.55 -9.53
CA TYR A 64 -1.11 12.22 -10.64
C TYR A 64 -0.08 12.93 -11.51
N ASP A 65 0.78 13.78 -10.92
CA ASP A 65 1.82 14.52 -11.64
C ASP A 65 2.75 13.60 -12.43
N ILE A 66 3.28 12.55 -11.79
CA ILE A 66 4.14 11.55 -12.45
C ILE A 66 3.39 10.87 -13.60
N SER A 67 2.17 10.40 -13.35
CA SER A 67 1.41 9.65 -14.35
C SER A 67 0.97 10.50 -15.53
N SER A 68 0.74 11.80 -15.33
CA SER A 68 0.27 12.74 -16.35
C SER A 68 1.25 12.90 -17.53
N THR A 69 2.54 12.59 -17.30
CA THR A 69 3.57 12.59 -18.35
C THR A 69 3.29 11.56 -19.46
N TYR A 70 2.53 10.51 -19.14
CA TYR A 70 2.15 9.43 -20.06
C TYR A 70 0.78 9.72 -20.69
N LYS A 71 0.70 10.81 -21.47
CA LYS A 71 -0.46 11.31 -22.25
C LYS A 71 -1.67 10.36 -22.34
N GLY A 72 -2.55 10.38 -21.34
CA GLY A 72 -3.91 9.81 -21.38
C GLY A 72 -4.03 8.29 -21.54
N GLY A 73 -5.05 7.70 -20.93
CA GLY A 73 -5.45 6.30 -21.15
C GLY A 73 -4.72 5.29 -20.26
N THR A 74 -4.56 4.06 -20.77
CA THR A 74 -4.10 2.90 -19.99
C THR A 74 -2.74 3.11 -19.33
N TYR A 75 -1.77 3.68 -20.05
CA TYR A 75 -0.41 3.85 -19.52
C TYR A 75 -0.38 4.82 -18.33
N GLN A 76 -1.12 5.92 -18.41
CA GLN A 76 -1.29 6.84 -17.29
C GLN A 76 -1.90 6.12 -16.07
N ALA A 77 -2.99 5.37 -16.26
CA ALA A 77 -3.63 4.63 -15.17
C ALA A 77 -2.69 3.60 -14.52
N ILE A 78 -1.91 2.87 -15.32
CA ILE A 78 -0.92 1.91 -14.83
C ILE A 78 0.18 2.62 -14.02
N LYS A 79 0.68 3.76 -14.50
CA LYS A 79 1.73 4.52 -13.81
C LYS A 79 1.22 5.13 -12.51
N TYR A 80 0.00 5.64 -12.50
CA TYR A 80 -0.68 6.11 -11.31
C TYR A 80 -0.82 4.99 -10.26
N GLY A 81 -1.39 3.85 -10.65
CA GLY A 81 -1.64 2.73 -9.74
C GLY A 81 -0.34 2.17 -9.13
N ASN A 82 0.71 2.02 -9.94
CA ASN A 82 2.02 1.61 -9.44
C ASN A 82 2.59 2.62 -8.42
N CYS A 83 2.52 3.91 -8.71
CA CYS A 83 2.99 4.95 -7.80
C CYS A 83 2.26 4.90 -6.45
N VAL A 84 0.92 4.79 -6.47
CA VAL A 84 0.12 4.70 -5.24
C VAL A 84 0.54 3.51 -4.40
N ILE A 85 0.64 2.32 -5.00
CA ILE A 85 1.05 1.10 -4.30
C ILE A 85 2.45 1.25 -3.70
N SER A 86 3.40 1.81 -4.45
CA SER A 86 4.78 2.02 -3.97
C SER A 86 4.84 2.95 -2.77
N LEU A 87 4.13 4.09 -2.82
CA LEU A 87 4.11 5.05 -1.72
C LEU A 87 3.38 4.51 -0.49
N ASP A 88 2.26 3.79 -0.66
CA ASP A 88 1.54 3.17 0.46
C ASP A 88 2.39 2.10 1.15
N LYS A 89 3.07 1.25 0.37
CA LYS A 89 4.04 0.28 0.90
C LYS A 89 5.15 0.96 1.67
N TRP A 90 5.76 1.98 1.07
CA TRP A 90 6.85 2.72 1.70
C TRP A 90 6.41 3.31 3.04
N TYR A 91 5.24 3.95 3.08
CA TYR A 91 4.69 4.53 4.29
C TYR A 91 4.47 3.47 5.39
N LEU A 92 3.81 2.36 5.06
CA LEU A 92 3.61 1.24 5.98
C LEU A 92 4.92 0.62 6.46
N GLN A 93 5.99 0.64 5.65
CA GLN A 93 7.32 0.20 6.07
C GLN A 93 7.95 1.16 7.08
N GLN A 94 7.72 2.48 6.96
CA GLN A 94 8.24 3.46 7.94
C GLN A 94 7.59 3.31 9.33
N LEU A 95 6.43 2.64 9.42
CA LEU A 95 5.73 2.39 10.67
C LEU A 95 6.18 1.11 11.40
N LYS A 96 7.02 0.29 10.76
CA LYS A 96 7.53 -0.93 11.40
C LYS A 96 8.56 -0.54 12.46
N PRO A 97 8.50 -1.14 13.67
CA PRO A 97 9.47 -0.89 14.73
C PRO A 97 10.87 -1.40 14.38
#